data_AF-A0A7X0RTS0-F1
#
_entry.id   AF-A0A7X0RTS0-F1
#
_cell.length_a   1.000
_cell.length_b   1.000
_cell.length_c   1.000
_cell.angle_alpha   90.00
_cell.angle_beta   90.00
_cell.angle_gamma   90.00
#
_symmetry.space_group_name_H-M   'P 1'
#
loop_
_entity.id
_entity.type
_entity.pdbx_description
1 polymer ?
#
loop_
_entity_poly.entity_id
_entity_poly.type
_entity_poly.pdbx_seq_one_letter_code
_entity_poly.pdbx_strand_id
1 'polypeptide(L)'
;MHAPGTVGILLIVLVELLLFGPNKLPELGRAFGRTLREFKSGTKELITEESGGRLSGGNSSEANTISSLEANGTTQLNAQEAEGKKSMS
;
A
#
# COMPACT_ATOMS: atom_id res chain seq x y z
N MET A 1 -14.21 -21.86 -40.06
CA MET A 1 -13.53 -20.57 -39.79
C MET A 1 -12.18 -20.91 -39.17
N HIS A 2 -11.06 -20.53 -39.79
CA HIS A 2 -9.73 -20.87 -39.28
C HIS A 2 -9.20 -19.68 -38.48
N ALA A 3 -9.28 -19.76 -37.15
CA ALA A 3 -8.51 -18.85 -36.32
C ALA A 3 -7.03 -19.22 -36.48
N PRO A 4 -6.13 -18.26 -36.70
CA PRO A 4 -4.70 -18.55 -36.70
C PRO A 4 -4.37 -19.11 -35.32
N GLY A 5 -3.95 -20.38 -35.29
CA GLY A 5 -3.47 -21.00 -34.06
C GLY A 5 -2.25 -20.24 -33.53
N THR A 6 -1.76 -20.66 -32.37
CA THR A 6 -0.60 -20.05 -31.70
C THR A 6 0.57 -19.77 -32.64
N VAL A 7 0.84 -20.68 -33.59
CA VAL A 7 1.88 -20.52 -34.62
C VAL A 7 1.59 -19.35 -35.57
N GLY A 8 0.34 -19.18 -36.01
CA GLY A 8 -0.04 -18.10 -36.93
C GLY A 8 0.10 -16.73 -36.28
N ILE A 9 -0.31 -16.60 -35.01
CA ILE A 9 -0.08 -15.38 -34.23
C ILE A 9 1.43 -15.10 -34.07
N LEU A 10 2.23 -16.13 -33.78
CA LEU A 10 3.67 -15.99 -33.60
C LEU A 10 4.37 -15.48 -34.87
N LEU A 11 3.94 -15.93 -36.05
CA LEU A 11 4.50 -15.44 -37.32
C LEU A 11 4.19 -13.97 -37.57
N ILE A 12 2.97 -13.52 -37.25
CA ILE A 12 2.58 -12.11 -37.39
C ILE A 12 3.43 -11.24 -36.46
N VAL A 13 3.54 -11.65 -35.19
CA VAL A 13 4.37 -11.02 -34.19
C VAL A 13 5.81 -10.94 -34.70
N LEU A 14 6.39 -12.03 -35.21
CA LEU A 14 7.76 -12.05 -35.71
C LEU A 14 8.02 -11.03 -36.84
N VAL A 15 7.07 -10.86 -37.77
CA VAL A 15 7.17 -9.87 -38.85
C VAL A 15 7.07 -8.44 -38.32
N GLU A 16 6.14 -8.15 -37.41
CA GLU A 16 6.06 -6.85 -36.76
C GLU A 16 7.30 -6.54 -35.91
N LEU A 17 7.87 -7.55 -35.23
CA LEU A 17 9.12 -7.43 -34.49
C LEU A 17 10.31 -7.17 -35.41
N LEU A 18 10.30 -7.57 -36.67
CA LEU A 18 11.37 -7.22 -37.62
C LEU A 18 11.28 -5.75 -38.04
N LEU A 19 10.06 -5.22 -38.24
CA LEU A 19 9.83 -3.80 -38.59
C LEU A 19 10.06 -2.87 -37.39
N PHE A 20 9.48 -3.21 -36.24
CA PHE A 20 9.54 -2.38 -35.04
C PHE A 20 10.72 -2.73 -34.13
N GLY A 21 11.27 -3.93 -34.21
CA GLY A 21 12.31 -4.42 -33.31
C GLY A 21 11.72 -5.05 -32.03
N PRO A 22 12.31 -6.15 -31.53
CA PRO A 22 11.85 -6.84 -30.32
C PRO A 22 11.93 -5.97 -29.06
N ASN A 23 12.72 -4.89 -29.08
CA ASN A 23 12.85 -3.96 -27.95
C ASN A 23 11.72 -2.93 -27.89
N LYS A 24 11.00 -2.65 -28.98
CA LYS A 24 9.99 -1.57 -29.02
C LYS A 24 8.64 -1.97 -28.44
N LEU A 25 8.18 -3.20 -28.65
CA LEU A 25 6.97 -3.70 -28.00
C LEU A 25 7.06 -3.74 -26.46
N PRO A 26 8.13 -4.27 -25.83
CA PRO A 26 8.26 -4.24 -24.38
C PRO A 26 8.46 -2.81 -23.85
N GLU A 27 9.13 -1.93 -24.59
CA GLU A 27 9.25 -0.50 -24.24
C GLU A 27 7.89 0.20 -24.23
N LEU A 28 7.09 0.03 -25.29
CA LEU A 28 5.72 0.54 -25.39
C LEU A 28 4.82 -0.09 -24.32
N GLY A 29 4.90 -1.39 -24.09
CA GLY A 29 4.14 -2.08 -23.04
C GLY A 29 4.46 -1.58 -21.64
N ARG A 30 5.72 -1.22 -21.35
CA ARG A 30 6.11 -0.59 -20.08
C ARG A 30 5.55 0.83 -19.96
N ALA A 31 5.56 1.61 -21.03
CA ALA A 31 4.99 2.96 -21.03
C ALA A 31 3.46 2.92 -20.84
N PHE A 32 2.76 2.16 -21.68
CA PHE A 32 1.31 1.95 -21.57
C PHE A 32 0.92 1.32 -20.23
N GLY A 33 1.73 0.40 -19.71
CA GLY A 33 1.48 -0.26 -18.42
C GLY A 33 1.46 0.70 -17.23
N ARG A 34 2.29 1.74 -17.23
CA ARG A 34 2.23 2.79 -16.20
C ARG A 34 0.93 3.58 -16.31
N THR A 35 0.57 4.02 -17.52
CA THR A 35 -0.70 4.72 -17.77
C THR A 35 -1.91 3.88 -17.35
N LEU A 36 -1.95 2.59 -17.70
CA LEU A 36 -3.03 1.69 -17.31
C LEU A 36 -3.09 1.47 -15.78
N ARG A 37 -1.93 1.48 -15.10
CA ARG A 37 -1.85 1.36 -13.63
C ARG A 37 -2.39 2.60 -12.94
N GLU A 38 -2.06 3.79 -13.43
CA GLU A 38 -2.61 5.06 -12.94
C GLU A 38 -4.11 5.16 -13.24
N PHE A 39 -4.51 4.84 -14.47
CA PHE A 39 -5.92 4.80 -14.87
C PHE A 39 -6.74 3.85 -14.00
N LYS A 40 -6.24 2.62 -13.75
CA LYS A 40 -6.89 1.65 -12.86
C LYS A 40 -7.02 2.18 -11.44
N SER A 41 -6.00 2.86 -10.92
CA SER A 41 -6.01 3.40 -9.56
C SER A 41 -7.06 4.50 -9.41
N GLY A 42 -7.08 5.46 -10.34
CA GLY A 42 -8.10 6.52 -10.37
C GLY A 42 -9.51 5.95 -10.58
N THR A 43 -9.67 4.98 -11.48
CA THR A 43 -10.98 4.31 -11.68
C THR A 43 -11.43 3.57 -10.41
N LYS A 44 -10.52 2.92 -9.67
CA LYS A 44 -10.85 2.22 -8.43
C LYS A 44 -11.34 3.18 -7.34
N GLU A 45 -10.77 4.37 -7.24
CA GLU A 45 -11.21 5.42 -6.33
C GLU A 45 -12.65 5.84 -6.64
N LEU A 46 -12.94 6.14 -7.91
CA LEU A 46 -14.29 6.49 -8.37
C LEU A 46 -15.34 5.38 -8.07
N ILE A 47 -15.02 4.11 -8.34
CA ILE A 47 -15.94 3.00 -8.07
C ILE A 47 -16.12 2.77 -6.55
N THR A 48 -15.07 3.00 -5.76
CA THR A 48 -15.09 2.79 -4.30
C THR A 48 -15.93 3.88 -3.61
N GLU A 49 -15.89 5.11 -4.10
CA GLU A 49 -16.71 6.22 -3.60
C GLU A 49 -18.22 6.00 -3.86
N GLU A 50 -18.57 5.39 -5.00
CA GLU A 50 -19.97 5.06 -5.31
C GLU A 50 -20.51 3.86 -4.47
N SER A 51 -19.64 2.94 -4.05
CA SER A 51 -20.06 1.65 -3.44
C SER A 51 -20.09 1.60 -1.91
N GLY A 52 -19.83 2.68 -1.17
CA GLY A 52 -20.12 2.74 0.28
C GLY A 52 -19.57 1.55 1.09
N GLY A 53 -18.28 1.23 0.94
CA GLY A 53 -17.65 0.07 1.58
C GLY A 53 -16.52 0.45 2.51
N ARG A 54 -16.80 0.51 3.81
CA ARG A 54 -15.80 0.59 4.89
C ARG A 54 -14.85 -0.60 4.79
N LEU A 55 -13.66 -0.42 4.25
CA LEU A 55 -12.56 -1.38 4.37
C LEU A 55 -11.35 -0.64 4.92
N SER A 56 -11.23 -0.77 6.24
CA SER A 56 -10.02 -0.53 7.03
C SER A 56 -8.87 -1.35 6.44
N GLY A 57 -7.75 -0.69 6.16
CA GLY A 57 -6.59 -1.33 5.56
C GLY A 57 -5.35 -0.43 5.54
N GLY A 58 -4.71 -0.27 6.70
CA GLY A 58 -3.25 -0.31 6.76
C GLY A 58 -2.47 0.99 6.99
N ASN A 59 -2.64 1.65 8.15
CA ASN A 59 -1.56 2.43 8.76
C ASN A 59 -1.42 2.04 10.23
N SER A 60 -0.57 1.04 10.49
CA SER A 60 -0.12 0.59 11.82
C SER A 60 0.84 1.59 12.48
N SER A 61 0.53 2.88 12.42
CA SER A 61 1.38 3.97 12.93
C SER A 61 0.64 4.86 13.92
N GLU A 62 -0.16 4.27 14.80
CA GLU A 62 -0.74 4.97 15.97
C GLU A 62 -0.61 4.17 17.28
N ALA A 63 -0.25 2.88 17.21
CA ALA A 63 -0.12 2.02 18.39
C ALA A 63 1.17 2.24 19.21
N ASN A 64 2.16 3.00 18.72
CA ASN A 64 3.40 3.26 19.45
C ASN A 64 3.48 4.66 20.09
N THR A 65 2.51 5.54 19.84
CA THR A 65 2.49 6.86 20.48
C THR A 65 1.88 6.77 21.87
N ILE A 66 0.75 6.08 22.01
CA ILE A 66 -0.07 6.09 23.23
C ILE A 66 0.63 5.41 24.43
N SER A 67 1.46 4.39 24.20
CA SER A 67 2.27 3.77 25.27
C SER A 67 3.36 4.69 25.84
N SER A 68 3.80 5.71 25.10
CA SER A 68 4.83 6.63 25.58
C SER A 68 4.30 7.81 26.40
N LEU A 69 2.99 8.08 26.38
CA LEU A 69 2.34 9.12 27.18
C LEU A 69 1.92 8.65 28.58
N GLU A 70 1.77 7.33 28.81
CA GLU A 70 1.51 6.79 30.16
C GLU A 70 2.77 6.53 30.98
N ALA A 71 3.95 6.47 30.36
CA ALA A 71 5.20 6.17 31.06
C ALA A 71 5.82 7.36 31.84
N ASN A 72 5.16 8.52 31.87
CA ASN A 72 5.68 9.71 32.55
C ASN A 72 4.68 10.40 33.50
N GLY A 73 3.65 9.66 33.95
CA GLY A 73 2.54 10.25 34.72
C GLY A 73 2.27 9.70 36.13
N THR A 74 2.75 8.52 36.50
CA THR A 74 2.24 7.82 37.72
C THR A 74 3.28 7.37 38.74
N THR A 75 4.58 7.62 38.54
CA THR A 75 5.61 7.22 39.53
C THR A 75 5.91 8.28 40.60
N GLN A 76 5.34 9.50 40.52
CA GLN A 76 5.72 10.61 41.43
C GLN A 76 4.71 10.92 42.57
N LEU A 77 3.63 10.15 42.74
CA LEU A 77 2.63 10.44 43.79
C LEU A 77 2.70 9.54 45.04
N ASN A 78 3.71 8.69 45.18
CA ASN A 78 3.87 7.85 46.38
C ASN A 78 5.31 7.78 46.90
N ALA A 79 5.95 8.94 47.09
CA ALA A 79 7.27 9.06 47.70
C ALA A 79 7.33 10.15 48.79
N GLN A 80 6.20 10.51 49.39
CA GLN A 80 6.14 11.50 50.47
C GLN A 80 5.03 11.18 51.48
N GLU A 81 4.92 9.93 51.93
CA GLU A 81 4.04 9.57 53.06
C GLU A 81 4.63 8.53 54.04
N ALA A 82 5.92 8.15 53.90
CA ALA A 82 6.55 7.14 54.77
C ALA A 82 7.64 7.68 55.71
N GLU A 83 7.80 9.00 55.84
CA GLU A 83 8.80 9.63 56.71
C GLU A 83 8.10 10.61 57.66
N GLY A 84 7.28 10.12 58.61
CA GLY A 84 6.51 11.05 59.43
C GLY A 84 5.67 10.50 60.59
N LYS A 85 5.93 9.30 61.11
CA LYS A 85 5.31 8.82 62.36
C LYS A 85 6.30 8.04 63.23
N LYS A 86 7.36 8.71 63.69
CA LYS A 86 8.20 8.24 64.80
C LYS A 86 8.75 9.42 65.61
N SER A 87 7.87 10.27 66.13
CA SER A 87 8.25 11.35 67.05
C SER A 87 7.24 11.59 68.20
N MET A 88 6.36 10.64 68.49
CA MET A 88 5.46 10.80 69.64
C MET A 88 5.06 9.45 70.25
N SER A 89 6.04 8.76 70.83
CA SER A 89 5.93 8.05 72.11
C SER A 89 7.29 7.52 72.54
#